data_AF-A0A3C0FE64-F1
#
_entry.id   AF-A0A3C0FE64-F1
#
_cell.length_a   1.000
_cell.length_b   1.000
_cell.length_c   1.000
_cell.angle_alpha   90.00
_cell.angle_beta   90.00
_cell.angle_gamma   90.00
#
_symmetry.space_group_name_H-M   'P 1'
#
loop_
_entity.id
_entity.type
_entity.pdbx_description
1 polymer ?
#
loop_
_entity_poly.entity_id
_entity_poly.type
_entity_poly.pdbx_seq_one_letter_code
_entity_poly.pdbx_strand_id
1 'polypeptide(L)'
;LWGPERYAPHGDSLVRLGLVLLGALGYGALGFWDDYRKVVLRKPLGLRAREKLFGQGLIAAVVAWVALERLGLSTWLHLPFGSGGVEAGAWYPPLLLVIMLGTSNGVNLTDGLDGLAAGTSVIVFGTYALIAYAAGTTELAIFSAAVAGACAGFLRLNYHPARVFMGDTGSLALGGGLGVLAVLTKTELVLPLVGGLFVIETLSVVIQVVAFQSTGRRVFRMSPLHHHFELAGWTELQVVHRFWLAAAALAALGLAGMMWGGA
;
A
#
# COMPACT_ATOMS: atom_id res chain seq x y z
N LEU A 1 -12.69 19.23 -13.96
CA LEU A 1 -11.27 18.84 -13.80
C LEU A 1 -11.12 17.47 -13.14
N TRP A 2 -12.07 17.04 -12.32
CA TRP A 2 -12.41 15.64 -12.12
C TRP A 2 -13.80 15.45 -12.70
N GLY A 3 -14.08 14.36 -13.42
CA GLY A 3 -15.47 13.98 -13.69
C GLY A 3 -16.06 13.51 -12.36
N PRO A 4 -16.94 14.28 -11.69
CA PRO A 4 -17.34 14.01 -10.31
C PRO A 4 -18.03 12.64 -10.15
N GLU A 5 -18.55 12.06 -11.24
CA GLU A 5 -19.23 10.77 -11.22
C GLU A 5 -18.28 9.56 -11.23
N ARG A 6 -17.05 9.72 -11.73
CA ARG A 6 -16.14 8.57 -11.96
C ARG A 6 -15.57 7.99 -10.67
N TYR A 7 -15.36 8.83 -9.66
CA TYR A 7 -14.84 8.43 -8.35
C TYR A 7 -15.80 8.87 -7.23
N ALA A 8 -17.09 8.94 -7.54
CA ALA A 8 -18.10 9.45 -6.62
C ALA A 8 -18.11 8.62 -5.31
N PRO A 9 -18.35 9.26 -4.15
CA PRO A 9 -18.47 8.55 -2.89
C PRO A 9 -19.61 7.54 -2.94
N HIS A 10 -19.33 6.28 -2.65
CA HIS A 10 -20.36 5.25 -2.51
C HIS A 10 -20.68 4.99 -1.03
N GLY A 11 -21.97 4.99 -0.70
CA GLY A 11 -22.51 4.61 0.60
C GLY A 11 -22.24 5.60 1.76
N ASP A 12 -22.37 5.11 2.98
CA ASP A 12 -22.28 5.89 4.22
C ASP A 12 -20.81 6.23 4.57
N SER A 13 -20.52 7.48 4.93
CA SER A 13 -19.17 7.95 5.31
C SER A 13 -18.63 7.25 6.56
N LEU A 14 -19.49 6.92 7.54
CA LEU A 14 -19.09 6.18 8.74
C LEU A 14 -18.67 4.76 8.39
N VAL A 15 -19.35 4.12 7.43
CA VAL A 15 -18.98 2.78 6.98
C VAL A 15 -17.65 2.81 6.20
N ARG A 16 -17.44 3.80 5.33
CA ARG A 16 -16.14 3.99 4.64
C ARG A 16 -15.00 4.22 5.63
N LEU A 17 -15.19 5.11 6.61
CA LEU A 17 -14.21 5.36 7.65
C LEU A 17 -13.95 4.09 8.49
N GLY A 18 -15.00 3.36 8.85
CA GLY A 18 -14.89 2.10 9.57
C GLY A 18 -14.07 1.06 8.80
N LEU A 19 -14.23 0.98 7.48
CA LEU A 19 -13.47 0.05 6.64
C LEU A 19 -12.00 0.41 6.54
N VAL A 20 -11.66 1.69 6.32
CA VAL A 20 -10.25 2.09 6.22
C VAL A 20 -9.54 1.92 7.57
N LEU A 21 -10.25 2.18 8.68
CA LEU A 21 -9.76 1.88 10.03
C LEU A 21 -9.62 0.39 10.28
N LEU A 22 -10.56 -0.45 9.82
CA LEU A 22 -10.43 -1.91 9.88
C LEU A 22 -9.21 -2.40 9.10
N GLY A 23 -8.97 -1.85 7.90
CA GLY A 23 -7.78 -2.15 7.10
C GLY A 23 -6.50 -1.80 7.85
N ALA A 24 -6.39 -0.58 8.36
CA ALA A 24 -5.19 -0.12 9.05
C ALA A 24 -4.99 -0.81 10.41
N LEU A 25 -5.99 -0.77 11.28
CA LEU A 25 -5.89 -1.31 12.64
C LEU A 25 -5.92 -2.84 12.65
N GLY A 26 -6.68 -3.49 11.76
CA GLY A 26 -6.73 -4.95 11.67
C GLY A 26 -5.39 -5.53 11.21
N TYR A 27 -4.81 -4.97 10.14
CA TYR A 27 -3.48 -5.38 9.70
C TYR A 27 -2.39 -4.99 10.71
N GLY A 28 -2.53 -3.83 11.35
CA GLY A 28 -1.65 -3.40 12.43
C GLY A 28 -1.69 -4.35 13.64
N ALA A 29 -2.87 -4.84 14.03
CA ALA A 29 -3.02 -5.82 15.11
C ALA A 29 -2.36 -7.16 14.75
N LEU A 30 -2.49 -7.60 13.49
CA LEU A 30 -1.80 -8.79 13.00
C LEU A 30 -0.27 -8.62 13.02
N GLY A 31 0.22 -7.46 12.58
CA GLY A 31 1.65 -7.12 12.62
C GLY A 31 2.19 -7.00 14.05
N PHE A 32 1.40 -6.39 14.94
CA PHE A 32 1.72 -6.33 16.37
C PHE A 32 1.84 -7.72 16.98
N TRP A 33 0.91 -8.62 16.67
CA TRP A 33 0.99 -9.99 17.15
C TRP A 33 2.24 -10.71 16.66
N ASP A 34 2.64 -10.44 15.41
CA ASP A 34 3.88 -10.96 14.83
C ASP A 34 5.13 -10.43 15.57
N ASP A 35 5.24 -9.12 15.72
CA ASP A 35 6.35 -8.44 16.41
C ASP A 35 6.42 -8.86 17.89
N TYR A 36 5.28 -8.94 18.57
CA TYR A 36 5.18 -9.39 19.96
C TYR A 36 5.69 -10.83 20.11
N ARG A 37 5.34 -11.73 19.19
CA ARG A 37 5.86 -13.10 19.18
C ARG A 37 7.37 -13.14 18.96
N LYS A 38 7.89 -12.32 18.03
CA LYS A 38 9.33 -12.23 17.73
C LYS A 38 10.12 -11.74 18.93
N VAL A 39 9.71 -10.62 19.51
CA VAL A 39 10.50 -9.88 20.51
C VAL A 39 10.20 -10.34 21.94
N VAL A 40 8.93 -10.39 22.32
CA VAL A 40 8.52 -10.65 23.72
C VAL A 40 8.49 -12.14 24.01
N LEU A 41 7.84 -12.92 23.14
CA LEU A 41 7.76 -14.37 23.31
C LEU A 41 8.99 -15.13 22.79
N ARG A 42 9.98 -14.40 22.25
CA ARG A 42 11.26 -14.92 21.75
C ARG A 42 11.09 -16.07 20.74
N LYS A 43 10.04 -16.00 19.91
CA LYS A 43 9.81 -16.94 18.81
C LYS A 43 10.40 -16.33 17.53
N PRO A 44 11.62 -16.72 17.10
CA PRO A 44 12.36 -16.01 16.05
C PRO A 44 11.64 -15.94 14.70
N LEU A 45 10.77 -16.91 14.41
CA LEU A 45 9.94 -16.93 13.20
C LEU A 45 8.76 -15.94 13.24
N GLY A 46 8.33 -15.45 14.41
CA GLY A 46 7.04 -14.76 14.53
C GLY A 46 5.87 -15.68 14.22
N LEU A 47 4.91 -15.18 13.44
CA LEU A 47 3.89 -15.95 12.72
C LEU A 47 4.51 -16.66 11.52
N ARG A 48 3.98 -17.84 11.20
CA ARG A 48 4.32 -18.48 9.92
C ARG A 48 3.75 -17.64 8.78
N ALA A 49 4.43 -17.61 7.63
CA ALA A 49 3.95 -16.87 6.44
C ALA A 49 2.49 -17.20 6.10
N ARG A 50 2.08 -18.47 6.19
CA ARG A 50 0.69 -18.91 5.97
C ARG A 50 -0.32 -18.38 7.01
N GLU A 51 0.10 -18.21 8.27
CA GLU A 51 -0.74 -17.67 9.35
C GLU A 51 -0.95 -16.17 9.13
N LYS A 52 0.12 -15.46 8.76
CA LYS A 52 0.09 -14.04 8.40
C LYS A 52 -0.80 -13.81 7.18
N LEU A 53 -0.58 -14.55 6.09
CA LEU A 53 -1.40 -14.44 4.87
C LEU A 53 -2.88 -14.80 5.11
N PHE A 54 -3.16 -15.80 5.94
CA PHE A 54 -4.55 -16.13 6.30
C PHE A 54 -5.22 -15.00 7.06
N GLY A 55 -4.56 -14.40 8.06
CA GLY A 55 -5.08 -13.24 8.79
C GLY A 55 -5.35 -12.03 7.88
N GLN A 56 -4.41 -11.72 6.99
CA GLN A 56 -4.58 -10.67 5.97
C GLN A 56 -5.78 -10.98 5.05
N GLY A 57 -5.88 -12.23 4.57
CA GLY A 57 -6.98 -12.67 3.71
C GLY A 57 -8.35 -12.58 4.38
N LEU A 58 -8.47 -12.91 5.67
CA LEU A 58 -9.72 -12.76 6.42
C LEU A 58 -10.16 -11.30 6.51
N ILE A 59 -9.24 -10.39 6.87
CA ILE A 59 -9.55 -8.96 6.96
C ILE A 59 -9.97 -8.43 5.58
N ALA A 60 -9.22 -8.80 4.53
CA ALA A 60 -9.52 -8.40 3.17
C ALA A 60 -10.87 -8.95 2.66
N ALA A 61 -11.25 -10.18 3.04
CA ALA A 61 -12.55 -10.76 2.71
C ALA A 61 -13.70 -10.00 3.39
N VAL A 62 -13.52 -9.60 4.67
CA VAL A 62 -14.51 -8.76 5.37
C VAL A 62 -14.64 -7.40 4.68
N VAL A 63 -13.52 -6.76 4.34
CA VAL A 63 -13.55 -5.48 3.62
C VAL A 63 -14.26 -5.62 2.28
N ALA A 64 -13.94 -6.65 1.49
CA ALA A 64 -14.56 -6.90 0.19
C ALA A 64 -16.08 -7.13 0.33
N TRP A 65 -16.50 -7.92 1.31
CA TRP A 65 -17.92 -8.17 1.56
C TRP A 65 -18.68 -6.91 1.94
N VAL A 66 -18.18 -6.11 2.89
CA VAL A 66 -18.85 -4.85 3.28
C VAL A 66 -18.84 -3.85 2.13
N ALA A 67 -17.73 -3.74 1.40
CA ALA A 67 -17.59 -2.86 0.25
C ALA A 67 -18.68 -3.15 -0.81
N LEU A 68 -18.91 -4.42 -1.13
CA LEU A 68 -19.87 -4.82 -2.16
C LEU A 68 -21.32 -4.79 -1.65
N GLU A 69 -21.58 -5.39 -0.50
CA GLU A 69 -22.95 -5.61 -0.02
C GLU A 69 -23.53 -4.42 0.77
N ARG A 70 -22.69 -3.67 1.49
CA ARG A 70 -23.16 -2.54 2.33
C ARG A 70 -22.98 -1.19 1.65
N LEU A 71 -21.86 -0.98 0.96
CA LEU A 71 -21.60 0.26 0.24
C LEU A 71 -22.11 0.24 -1.20
N GLY A 72 -22.45 -0.93 -1.75
CA GLY A 72 -22.91 -1.06 -3.13
C GLY A 72 -21.84 -0.65 -4.14
N LEU A 73 -20.55 -0.86 -3.81
CA LEU A 73 -19.45 -0.51 -4.71
C LEU A 73 -19.59 -1.27 -6.04
N SER A 74 -19.47 -0.53 -7.14
CA SER A 74 -19.49 -1.14 -8.47
C SER A 74 -18.25 -2.02 -8.70
N THR A 75 -18.43 -3.08 -9.48
CA THR A 75 -17.35 -3.97 -9.94
C THR A 75 -16.61 -3.42 -11.17
N TRP A 76 -16.95 -2.20 -11.58
CA TRP A 76 -16.29 -1.48 -12.66
C TRP A 76 -14.91 -0.97 -12.23
N LEU A 77 -13.89 -1.20 -13.07
CA LEU A 77 -12.52 -0.76 -12.87
C LEU A 77 -12.19 0.39 -13.81
N HIS A 78 -11.80 1.54 -13.27
CA HIS A 78 -11.41 2.69 -14.08
C HIS A 78 -9.99 2.52 -14.62
N LEU A 79 -9.81 2.64 -15.94
CA LEU A 79 -8.48 2.61 -16.54
C LEU A 79 -7.75 3.95 -16.33
N PRO A 80 -6.51 3.95 -15.80
CA PRO A 80 -5.69 5.16 -15.81
C PRO A 80 -5.38 5.56 -17.27
N PHE A 81 -5.25 6.85 -17.55
CA PHE A 81 -4.98 7.42 -18.89
C PHE A 81 -6.05 7.15 -19.95
N GLY A 82 -7.21 6.59 -19.59
CA GLY A 82 -8.32 6.35 -20.49
C GLY A 82 -9.63 6.90 -19.93
N SER A 83 -10.59 7.19 -20.80
CA SER A 83 -11.95 7.61 -20.42
C SER A 83 -12.85 6.44 -20.02
N GLY A 84 -12.46 5.20 -20.34
CA GLY A 84 -13.23 3.99 -20.08
C GLY A 84 -12.80 3.19 -18.85
N GLY A 85 -13.29 1.96 -18.79
CA GLY A 85 -13.03 1.01 -17.73
C GLY A 85 -13.36 -0.41 -18.16
N VAL A 86 -13.17 -1.35 -17.25
CA VAL A 86 -13.44 -2.77 -17.47
C VAL A 86 -14.35 -3.28 -16.37
N GLU A 87 -15.39 -4.00 -16.76
CA GLU A 87 -16.28 -4.66 -15.81
C GLU A 87 -15.61 -5.95 -15.30
N ALA A 88 -15.26 -5.99 -14.02
CA ALA A 88 -14.59 -7.16 -13.44
C ALA A 88 -15.58 -8.25 -12.99
N GLY A 89 -16.84 -7.88 -12.70
CA GLY A 89 -17.88 -8.81 -12.24
C GLY A 89 -17.40 -9.73 -11.10
N ALA A 90 -17.52 -11.04 -11.30
CA ALA A 90 -17.13 -12.05 -10.31
C ALA A 90 -15.64 -12.08 -9.96
N TRP A 91 -14.76 -11.49 -10.79
CA TRP A 91 -13.33 -11.38 -10.52
C TRP A 91 -12.97 -10.22 -9.58
N TYR A 92 -13.91 -9.32 -9.29
CA TYR A 92 -13.66 -8.15 -8.47
C TYR A 92 -13.33 -8.50 -7.00
N PRO A 93 -14.06 -9.37 -6.26
CA PRO A 93 -13.67 -9.73 -4.90
C PRO A 93 -12.27 -10.41 -4.82
N PRO A 94 -11.91 -11.37 -5.69
CA PRO A 94 -10.54 -11.89 -5.75
C PRO A 94 -9.48 -10.80 -6.02
N LEU A 95 -9.79 -9.84 -6.89
CA LEU A 95 -8.90 -8.70 -7.14
C LEU A 95 -8.71 -7.84 -5.88
N LEU A 96 -9.77 -7.59 -5.10
CA LEU A 96 -9.67 -6.85 -3.84
C LEU A 96 -8.74 -7.54 -2.84
N LEU A 97 -8.82 -8.87 -2.74
CA LEU A 97 -7.87 -9.66 -1.94
C LEU A 97 -6.43 -9.43 -2.43
N VAL A 98 -6.17 -9.57 -3.73
CA VAL A 98 -4.83 -9.38 -4.31
C VAL A 98 -4.31 -7.97 -4.04
N ILE A 99 -5.14 -6.94 -4.15
CA ILE A 99 -4.75 -5.56 -3.85
C ILE A 99 -4.35 -5.40 -2.39
N MET A 100 -5.16 -5.91 -1.46
CA MET A 100 -4.91 -5.74 -0.02
C MET A 100 -3.71 -6.58 0.47
N LEU A 101 -3.58 -7.81 -0.01
CA LEU A 101 -2.41 -8.65 0.24
C LEU A 101 -1.15 -8.05 -0.40
N GLY A 102 -1.25 -7.57 -1.64
CA GLY A 102 -0.12 -6.97 -2.36
C GLY A 102 0.38 -5.68 -1.72
N THR A 103 -0.52 -4.77 -1.33
CA THR A 103 -0.15 -3.50 -0.67
C THR A 103 0.46 -3.72 0.71
N SER A 104 -0.19 -4.49 1.57
CA SER A 104 0.32 -4.79 2.92
C SER A 104 1.70 -5.44 2.91
N ASN A 105 1.92 -6.45 2.05
CA ASN A 105 3.23 -7.08 1.94
C ASN A 105 4.23 -6.20 1.20
N GLY A 106 3.81 -5.39 0.23
CA GLY A 106 4.69 -4.46 -0.46
C GLY A 106 5.26 -3.39 0.45
N VAL A 107 4.42 -2.77 1.29
CA VAL A 107 4.90 -1.81 2.30
C VAL A 107 5.82 -2.49 3.32
N ASN A 108 5.50 -3.71 3.76
CA ASN A 108 6.34 -4.50 4.67
C ASN A 108 7.71 -4.85 4.07
N LEU A 109 7.77 -5.19 2.77
CA LEU A 109 9.03 -5.44 2.07
C LEU A 109 9.86 -4.17 1.88
N THR A 110 9.21 -2.99 1.77
CA THR A 110 9.90 -1.70 1.64
C THR A 110 10.44 -1.16 2.97
N ASP A 111 9.98 -1.69 4.11
CA ASP A 111 10.47 -1.32 5.46
C ASP A 111 11.81 -2.01 5.80
N GLY A 112 12.76 -1.96 4.87
CA GLY A 112 14.09 -2.57 4.98
C GLY A 112 15.23 -1.59 5.23
N LEU A 113 14.99 -0.28 5.12
CA LEU A 113 15.95 0.81 5.36
C LEU A 113 15.32 1.95 6.16
N ASP A 114 16.15 2.65 6.92
CA ASP A 114 15.75 3.76 7.79
C ASP A 114 15.09 4.89 7.00
N GLY A 115 13.80 5.12 7.28
CA GLY A 115 12.99 6.14 6.62
C GLY A 115 12.42 5.75 5.25
N LEU A 116 12.79 4.61 4.66
CA LEU A 116 12.35 4.27 3.31
C LEU A 116 10.83 4.08 3.22
N ALA A 117 10.26 3.19 4.02
CA ALA A 117 8.82 2.94 4.02
C ALA A 117 8.02 4.14 4.55
N ALA A 118 8.49 4.79 5.62
CA ALA A 118 7.81 5.94 6.22
C ALA A 118 7.73 7.12 5.26
N GLY A 119 8.84 7.50 4.60
CA GLY A 119 8.84 8.63 3.67
C GLY A 119 8.08 8.37 2.38
N THR A 120 8.18 7.15 1.83
CA THR A 120 7.31 6.71 0.74
C THR A 120 5.84 6.80 1.13
N SER A 121 5.49 6.41 2.36
CA SER A 121 4.13 6.48 2.87
C SER A 121 3.63 7.93 3.02
N VAL A 122 4.48 8.88 3.44
CA VAL A 122 4.11 10.32 3.47
C VAL A 122 3.65 10.77 2.08
N ILE A 123 4.41 10.42 1.04
CA ILE A 123 4.09 10.78 -0.35
C ILE A 123 2.76 10.13 -0.77
N VAL A 124 2.64 8.82 -0.60
CA VAL A 124 1.47 8.05 -1.05
C VAL A 124 0.19 8.48 -0.33
N PHE A 125 0.22 8.59 1.00
CA PHE A 125 -0.95 9.02 1.78
C PHE A 125 -1.26 10.50 1.57
N GLY A 126 -0.25 11.36 1.35
CA GLY A 126 -0.46 12.74 0.92
C GLY A 126 -1.19 12.82 -0.42
N THR A 127 -0.82 11.99 -1.40
CA THR A 127 -1.52 11.86 -2.67
C THR A 127 -2.95 11.35 -2.49
N TYR A 128 -3.15 10.33 -1.66
CA TYR A 128 -4.50 9.83 -1.35
C TYR A 128 -5.37 10.85 -0.61
N ALA A 129 -4.79 11.74 0.21
CA ALA A 129 -5.53 12.84 0.81
C ALA A 129 -6.08 13.80 -0.26
N LEU A 130 -5.28 14.11 -1.30
CA LEU A 130 -5.72 14.93 -2.44
C LEU A 130 -6.79 14.22 -3.27
N ILE A 131 -6.60 12.93 -3.57
CA ILE A 131 -7.57 12.08 -4.28
C ILE A 131 -8.89 12.06 -3.52
N ALA A 132 -8.88 11.72 -2.24
CA ALA A 132 -10.09 11.63 -1.43
C ALA A 132 -10.80 12.97 -1.25
N TYR A 133 -10.04 14.08 -1.15
CA TYR A 133 -10.61 15.41 -1.08
C TYR A 133 -11.31 15.78 -2.40
N ALA A 134 -10.66 15.54 -3.53
CA ALA A 134 -11.24 15.78 -4.85
C ALA A 134 -12.46 14.88 -5.15
N ALA A 135 -12.50 13.67 -4.57
CA ALA A 135 -13.65 12.76 -4.63
C ALA A 135 -14.84 13.20 -3.75
N GLY A 136 -14.67 14.19 -2.86
CA GLY A 136 -15.70 14.57 -1.89
C GLY A 136 -15.83 13.60 -0.69
N THR A 137 -14.87 12.71 -0.48
CA THR A 137 -14.79 11.81 0.69
C THR A 137 -13.92 12.43 1.79
N THR A 138 -14.45 13.43 2.49
CA THR A 138 -13.69 14.19 3.50
C THR A 138 -13.13 13.30 4.61
N GLU A 139 -13.87 12.28 5.04
CA GLU A 139 -13.41 11.32 6.06
C GLU A 139 -12.16 10.54 5.62
N LEU A 140 -12.08 10.14 4.35
CA LEU A 140 -10.92 9.44 3.80
C LEU A 140 -9.74 10.39 3.58
N ALA A 141 -10.03 11.66 3.24
CA ALA A 141 -9.02 12.70 3.12
C ALA A 141 -8.37 13.00 4.48
N ILE A 142 -9.18 13.14 5.53
CA ILE A 142 -8.70 13.33 6.91
C ILE A 142 -7.89 12.13 7.37
N PHE A 143 -8.38 10.90 7.16
CA PHE A 143 -7.63 9.69 7.49
C PHE A 143 -6.25 9.68 6.79
N SER A 144 -6.23 9.93 5.48
CA SER A 144 -5.00 9.89 4.69
C SER A 144 -4.01 10.99 5.13
N ALA A 145 -4.49 12.22 5.37
CA ALA A 145 -3.67 13.31 5.87
C ALA A 145 -3.12 13.03 7.28
N ALA A 146 -3.93 12.42 8.16
CA ALA A 146 -3.50 12.04 9.50
C ALA A 146 -2.40 10.96 9.45
N VAL A 147 -2.54 9.95 8.60
CA VAL A 147 -1.51 8.92 8.41
C VAL A 147 -0.24 9.51 7.81
N ALA A 148 -0.34 10.39 6.80
CA ALA A 148 0.81 11.09 6.25
C ALA A 148 1.54 11.94 7.31
N GLY A 149 0.79 12.67 8.14
CA GLY A 149 1.33 13.44 9.26
C GLY A 149 2.00 12.56 10.32
N ALA A 150 1.40 11.41 10.65
CA ALA A 150 1.98 10.43 11.58
C ALA A 150 3.30 9.87 11.05
N CYS A 151 3.37 9.49 9.77
CA CYS A 151 4.60 9.04 9.13
C CYS A 151 5.67 10.15 9.09
N ALA A 152 5.30 11.39 8.82
CA ALA A 152 6.21 12.53 8.85
C ALA A 152 6.76 12.79 10.27
N GLY A 153 5.93 12.67 11.30
CA GLY A 153 6.37 12.73 12.70
C GLY A 153 7.28 11.56 13.07
N PHE A 154 6.94 10.34 12.64
CA PHE A 154 7.73 9.13 12.87
C PHE A 154 9.10 9.19 12.19
N LEU A 155 9.22 9.79 11.00
CA LEU A 155 10.49 9.99 10.32
C LEU A 155 11.53 10.72 11.19
N ARG A 156 11.12 11.62 12.09
CA ARG A 156 12.07 12.26 13.03
C ARG A 156 12.80 11.25 13.92
N LEU A 157 12.19 10.09 14.17
CA LEU A 157 12.75 9.01 14.99
C LEU A 157 13.34 7.89 14.12
N ASN A 158 12.85 7.71 12.90
CA ASN A 158 13.18 6.61 12.00
C ASN A 158 14.17 6.97 10.89
N TYR A 159 14.37 8.25 10.57
CA TYR A 159 15.35 8.67 9.58
C TYR A 159 16.78 8.34 10.03
N HIS A 160 17.60 7.88 9.09
CA HIS A 160 18.94 7.34 9.37
C HIS A 160 19.82 8.29 10.19
N PRO A 161 20.45 7.81 11.29
CA PRO A 161 20.31 6.48 11.89
C PRO A 161 19.03 6.34 12.75
N ALA A 162 18.25 5.27 12.53
CA ALA A 162 16.98 5.07 13.23
C ALA A 162 17.14 4.81 14.73
N ARG A 163 16.23 5.41 15.51
CA ARG A 163 16.04 5.14 16.96
C ARG A 163 14.82 4.27 17.23
N VAL A 164 13.85 4.30 16.32
CA VAL A 164 12.63 3.52 16.38
C VAL A 164 12.38 2.91 15.01
N PHE A 165 12.12 1.60 15.00
CA PHE A 165 11.77 0.83 13.80
C PHE A 165 10.25 0.71 13.68
N MET A 166 9.76 0.65 12.44
CA MET A 166 8.32 0.59 12.16
C MET A 166 7.75 -0.80 12.47
N GLY A 167 8.49 -1.85 12.11
CA GLY A 167 8.11 -3.24 12.37
C GLY A 167 6.93 -3.71 11.52
N ASP A 168 6.51 -4.95 11.73
CA ASP A 168 5.33 -5.49 11.05
C ASP A 168 4.06 -4.75 11.48
N THR A 169 4.02 -4.25 12.71
CA THR A 169 2.92 -3.45 13.25
C THR A 169 2.60 -2.24 12.37
N GLY A 170 3.61 -1.39 12.09
CA GLY A 170 3.39 -0.18 11.31
C GLY A 170 3.26 -0.47 9.83
N SER A 171 4.13 -1.30 9.27
CA SER A 171 4.18 -1.52 7.83
C SER A 171 2.94 -2.25 7.29
N LEU A 172 2.41 -3.24 8.02
CA LEU A 172 1.14 -3.87 7.64
C LEU A 172 -0.05 -2.94 7.81
N ALA A 173 -0.07 -2.11 8.86
CA ALA A 173 -1.13 -1.12 9.05
C ALA A 173 -1.20 -0.12 7.89
N LEU A 174 -0.04 0.41 7.48
CA LEU A 174 0.06 1.33 6.35
C LEU A 174 -0.40 0.67 5.04
N GLY A 175 0.10 -0.52 4.72
CA GLY A 175 -0.31 -1.17 3.47
C GLY A 175 -1.77 -1.66 3.49
N GLY A 176 -2.28 -2.14 4.63
CA GLY A 176 -3.69 -2.51 4.80
C GLY A 176 -4.63 -1.32 4.62
N GLY A 177 -4.34 -0.19 5.28
CA GLY A 177 -5.09 1.05 5.12
C GLY A 177 -5.04 1.60 3.68
N LEU A 178 -3.87 1.56 3.05
CA LEU A 178 -3.69 1.97 1.65
C LEU A 178 -4.49 1.10 0.67
N GLY A 179 -4.49 -0.22 0.87
CA GLY A 179 -5.29 -1.14 0.08
C GLY A 179 -6.78 -0.81 0.16
N VAL A 180 -7.31 -0.56 1.36
CA VAL A 180 -8.71 -0.17 1.53
C VAL A 180 -9.00 1.20 0.92
N LEU A 181 -8.11 2.19 1.09
CA LEU A 181 -8.26 3.50 0.46
C LEU A 181 -8.46 3.37 -1.05
N ALA A 182 -7.61 2.59 -1.72
CA ALA A 182 -7.70 2.40 -3.16
C ALA A 182 -9.04 1.82 -3.62
N VAL A 183 -9.62 0.91 -2.83
CA VAL A 183 -10.94 0.32 -3.10
C VAL A 183 -12.04 1.36 -2.90
N LEU A 184 -12.02 2.08 -1.78
CA LEU A 184 -13.06 3.05 -1.43
C LEU A 184 -13.06 4.29 -2.33
N THR A 185 -11.90 4.66 -2.88
CA THR A 185 -11.78 5.76 -3.84
C THR A 185 -11.87 5.31 -5.29
N LYS A 186 -12.14 4.01 -5.57
CA LYS A 186 -12.23 3.45 -6.93
C LYS A 186 -10.97 3.70 -7.78
N THR A 187 -9.80 3.69 -7.13
CA THR A 187 -8.48 3.93 -7.75
C THR A 187 -7.63 2.66 -7.81
N GLU A 188 -8.26 1.49 -7.94
CA GLU A 188 -7.61 0.18 -7.88
C GLU A 188 -6.51 0.02 -8.93
N LEU A 189 -6.75 0.49 -10.16
CA LEU A 189 -5.77 0.43 -11.26
C LEU A 189 -4.81 1.63 -11.28
N VAL A 190 -5.10 2.68 -10.51
CA VAL A 190 -4.22 3.83 -10.31
C VAL A 190 -3.23 3.57 -9.17
N LEU A 191 -3.61 2.75 -8.20
CA LEU A 191 -2.79 2.38 -7.04
C LEU A 191 -1.41 1.84 -7.43
N PRO A 192 -1.22 0.96 -8.43
CA PRO A 192 0.11 0.52 -8.85
C PRO A 192 1.00 1.65 -9.36
N LEU A 193 0.44 2.79 -9.76
CA LEU A 193 1.21 4.00 -10.09
C LEU A 193 1.49 4.78 -8.82
N VAL A 194 0.48 5.11 -8.02
CA VAL A 194 0.65 5.92 -6.81
C VAL A 194 1.56 5.24 -5.78
N GLY A 195 1.32 3.97 -5.50
CA GLY A 195 2.16 3.11 -4.65
C GLY A 195 3.27 2.40 -5.44
N GLY A 196 3.69 2.93 -6.58
CA GLY A 196 4.53 2.20 -7.53
C GLY A 196 5.88 1.77 -6.97
N LEU A 197 6.44 2.47 -5.99
CA LEU A 197 7.65 2.00 -5.31
C LEU A 197 7.41 0.67 -4.57
N PHE A 198 6.31 0.56 -3.81
CA PHE A 198 5.94 -0.68 -3.11
C PHE A 198 5.73 -1.84 -4.10
N VAL A 199 5.14 -1.53 -5.26
CA VAL A 199 4.96 -2.49 -6.35
C VAL A 199 6.29 -2.96 -6.92
N ILE A 200 7.21 -2.03 -7.22
CA ILE A 200 8.54 -2.35 -7.75
C ILE A 200 9.34 -3.20 -6.77
N GLU A 201 9.30 -2.87 -5.48
CA GLU A 201 9.94 -3.64 -4.42
C GLU A 201 9.38 -5.07 -4.36
N THR A 202 8.06 -5.21 -4.38
CA THR A 202 7.38 -6.52 -4.41
C THR A 202 7.74 -7.32 -5.65
N LEU A 203 7.68 -6.71 -6.83
CA LEU A 203 8.00 -7.35 -8.10
C LEU A 203 9.47 -7.78 -8.14
N SER A 204 10.38 -7.02 -7.54
CA SER A 204 11.79 -7.40 -7.46
C SER A 204 11.97 -8.73 -6.72
N VAL A 205 11.23 -8.94 -5.62
CA VAL A 205 11.24 -10.19 -4.85
C VAL A 205 10.62 -11.33 -5.67
N VAL A 206 9.45 -11.10 -6.28
CA VAL A 206 8.77 -12.12 -7.12
C VAL A 206 9.68 -12.56 -8.26
N ILE A 207 10.26 -11.62 -9.02
CA ILE A 207 11.18 -11.90 -10.13
C ILE A 207 12.39 -12.68 -9.62
N GLN A 208 12.99 -12.24 -8.51
CA GLN A 208 14.16 -12.91 -7.93
C GLN A 208 13.87 -14.36 -7.55
N VAL A 209 12.74 -14.61 -6.86
CA VAL A 209 12.34 -15.95 -6.42
C VAL A 209 12.04 -16.86 -7.61
N VAL A 210 11.25 -16.38 -8.57
CA VAL A 210 10.90 -17.16 -9.77
C VAL A 210 12.15 -17.49 -10.59
N ALA A 211 13.05 -16.52 -10.80
CA ALA A 211 14.28 -16.75 -11.54
C ALA A 211 15.21 -17.74 -10.84
N PHE A 212 15.37 -17.64 -9.52
CA PHE A 212 16.22 -18.55 -8.76
C PHE A 212 15.66 -19.97 -8.71
N GLN A 213 14.33 -20.13 -8.57
CA GLN A 213 13.68 -21.44 -8.59
C GLN A 213 13.69 -22.10 -9.97
N SER A 214 13.61 -21.32 -11.05
CA SER A 214 13.56 -21.86 -12.42
C SER A 214 14.94 -22.08 -13.04
N THR A 215 15.93 -21.23 -12.73
CA THR A 215 17.25 -21.26 -13.39
C THR A 215 18.43 -21.44 -12.45
N GLY A 216 18.22 -21.35 -11.13
CA GLY A 216 19.29 -21.30 -10.12
C GLY A 216 20.09 -20.00 -10.12
N ARG A 217 19.75 -19.03 -10.97
CA ARG A 217 20.47 -17.76 -11.13
C ARG A 217 19.69 -16.61 -10.50
N ARG A 218 20.44 -15.66 -9.95
CA ARG A 218 19.92 -14.40 -9.39
C ARG A 218 19.83 -13.35 -10.49
N VAL A 219 18.75 -12.55 -10.49
CA VAL A 219 18.58 -11.41 -11.41
C VAL A 219 19.16 -10.15 -10.79
N PHE A 220 18.78 -9.87 -9.56
CA PHE A 220 19.33 -8.80 -8.73
C PHE A 220 20.42 -9.35 -7.81
N ARG A 221 21.38 -8.50 -7.41
CA ARG A 221 22.39 -8.83 -6.39
C ARG A 221 21.73 -9.36 -5.11
N MET A 222 20.65 -8.70 -4.70
CA MET A 222 19.76 -9.07 -3.61
C MET A 222 18.36 -8.51 -3.89
N SER A 223 17.33 -9.11 -3.31
CA SER A 223 15.95 -8.59 -3.29
C SER A 223 15.50 -8.43 -1.83
N PRO A 224 14.76 -7.38 -1.47
CA PRO A 224 14.15 -6.38 -2.35
C PRO A 224 15.16 -5.40 -2.99
N LEU A 225 14.68 -4.52 -3.87
CA LEU A 225 15.49 -3.73 -4.79
C LEU A 225 16.39 -2.71 -4.08
N HIS A 226 16.00 -2.19 -2.92
CA HIS A 226 16.88 -1.30 -2.14
C HIS A 226 18.22 -1.96 -1.79
N HIS A 227 18.22 -3.25 -1.37
CA HIS A 227 19.46 -4.00 -1.09
C HIS A 227 20.30 -4.24 -2.34
N HIS A 228 19.68 -4.34 -3.52
CA HIS A 228 20.44 -4.41 -4.78
C HIS A 228 21.33 -3.18 -4.94
N PHE A 229 20.80 -1.99 -4.65
CA PHE A 229 21.52 -0.74 -4.82
C PHE A 229 22.58 -0.51 -3.73
N GLU A 230 22.32 -0.95 -2.49
CA GLU A 230 23.35 -0.97 -1.45
C GLU A 230 24.55 -1.83 -1.86
N LEU A 231 24.30 -3.06 -2.34
CA LEU A 231 25.34 -3.94 -2.87
C LEU A 231 25.98 -3.44 -4.18
N ALA A 232 25.35 -2.48 -4.85
CA ALA A 232 25.92 -1.77 -5.99
C ALA A 232 26.78 -0.56 -5.57
N GLY A 233 26.95 -0.32 -4.27
CA GLY A 233 27.80 0.73 -3.71
C GLY A 233 27.09 2.03 -3.35
N TRP A 234 25.75 2.08 -3.35
CA TRP A 234 25.02 3.26 -2.88
C TRP A 234 24.96 3.27 -1.36
N THR A 235 25.03 4.45 -0.76
CA THR A 235 24.75 4.59 0.67
C THR A 235 23.25 4.45 0.93
N GLU A 236 22.87 4.03 2.15
CA GLU A 236 21.47 3.92 2.57
C GLU A 236 20.69 5.21 2.29
N LEU A 237 21.23 6.37 2.66
CA LEU A 237 20.63 7.68 2.38
C LEU A 237 20.47 7.98 0.88
N GLN A 238 21.41 7.52 0.04
CA GLN A 238 21.27 7.67 -1.42
C GLN A 238 20.11 6.83 -1.95
N VAL A 239 19.95 5.60 -1.45
CA VAL A 239 18.82 4.73 -1.83
C VAL A 239 17.51 5.38 -1.39
N VAL A 240 17.39 5.76 -0.11
CA VAL A 240 16.18 6.35 0.47
C VAL A 240 15.72 7.59 -0.30
N HIS A 241 16.59 8.59 -0.49
CA HIS A 241 16.20 9.83 -1.17
C HIS A 241 15.84 9.61 -2.65
N ARG A 242 16.57 8.75 -3.37
CA ARG A 242 16.26 8.45 -4.77
C ARG A 242 14.95 7.70 -4.91
N PHE A 243 14.66 6.82 -3.96
CA PHE A 243 13.42 6.05 -3.95
C PHE A 243 12.23 6.95 -3.58
N TRP A 244 12.40 7.93 -2.69
CA TRP A 244 11.39 8.96 -2.45
C TRP A 244 11.13 9.83 -3.69
N LEU A 245 12.17 10.24 -4.42
CA LEU A 245 12.00 10.97 -5.68
C LEU A 245 11.24 10.13 -6.72
N ALA A 246 11.57 8.84 -6.84
CA ALA A 246 10.85 7.92 -7.71
C ALA A 246 9.39 7.75 -7.27
N ALA A 247 9.13 7.59 -5.97
CA ALA A 247 7.77 7.51 -5.42
C ALA A 247 6.96 8.78 -5.71
N ALA A 248 7.54 9.97 -5.54
CA ALA A 248 6.88 11.24 -5.86
C ALA A 248 6.55 11.36 -7.36
N ALA A 249 7.48 10.97 -8.24
CA ALA A 249 7.25 10.97 -9.68
C ALA A 249 6.13 9.99 -10.09
N LEU A 250 6.12 8.78 -9.51
CA LEU A 250 5.11 7.76 -9.76
C LEU A 250 3.73 8.18 -9.20
N ALA A 251 3.68 8.82 -8.04
CA ALA A 251 2.47 9.40 -7.48
C ALA A 251 1.90 10.54 -8.35
N ALA A 252 2.75 11.43 -8.85
CA ALA A 252 2.35 12.46 -9.80
C ALA A 252 1.83 11.85 -11.13
N LEU A 253 2.46 10.78 -11.62
CA LEU A 253 2.02 10.03 -12.79
C LEU A 253 0.64 9.40 -12.56
N GLY A 254 0.39 8.84 -11.38
CA GLY A 254 -0.92 8.31 -10.99
C GLY A 254 -2.01 9.38 -11.01
N LEU A 255 -1.75 10.57 -10.43
CA LEU A 255 -2.65 11.71 -10.49
C LEU A 255 -2.91 12.17 -11.94
N ALA A 256 -1.86 12.27 -12.76
CA ALA A 256 -2.00 12.63 -14.17
C ALA A 256 -2.86 11.61 -14.93
N GLY A 257 -2.67 10.31 -14.64
CA GLY A 257 -3.47 9.23 -15.23
C GLY A 257 -4.96 9.31 -14.87
N MET A 258 -5.29 9.82 -13.68
CA MET A 258 -6.68 10.07 -13.30
C MET A 258 -7.28 11.27 -14.05
N MET A 259 -6.49 12.33 -14.27
CA MET A 259 -6.94 13.57 -14.91
C MET A 259 -7.10 13.43 -16.43
N TRP A 260 -6.24 12.64 -17.08
CA TRP A 260 -6.21 12.50 -18.53
C TRP A 260 -7.51 11.95 -19.13
N GLY A 261 -8.19 11.03 -18.43
CA GLY A 261 -9.44 10.44 -18.89
C GLY A 261 -10.68 11.32 -18.76
N GLY A 262 -10.54 12.57 -18.29
CA GLY A 262 -11.61 13.55 -18.17
C GLY A 262 -11.51 14.72 -19.16
N ALA A 263 -10.56 14.65 -20.10
CA ALA A 263 -10.37 15.61 -21.19
C ALA A 263 -10.96 15.08 -22.51
#